data_AF-A0A2T4YXB5-F1
#
_entry.id   AF-A0A2T4YXB5-F1
#
_cell.length_a   1.000
_cell.length_b   1.000
_cell.length_c   1.000
_cell.angle_alpha   90.00
_cell.angle_beta   90.00
_cell.angle_gamma   90.00
#
_symmetry.space_group_name_H-M   'P 1'
#
loop_
_entity.id
_entity.type
_entity.pdbx_description
1 polymer ?
#
loop_
_entity_poly.entity_id
_entity_poly.type
_entity_poly.pdbx_seq_one_letter_code
_entity_poly.pdbx_strand_id
1 'polypeptide(L)'
;MTNPPATKTPIKPTVRTGKKGGLDEASIDTFADHEVVTPKRNLKSFSKKAKIKVDEFGFDMEAIERAEAALAELSSEFDDWMAKEVERLTKARDAIAASGLDAATRSAVYTAAHDLKGEAATFGYPLAGRVAESLCALLDGIADDTRLPVALVLQHVDAIRAIVRENAKGTDHPVAVTLSERLGEATTELLVAVNGAPSIVP
;
A
#
# COMPACT_ATOMS: atom_id res chain seq x y z
N MET A 1 -35.64 32.83 -63.10
CA MET A 1 -34.42 33.62 -62.87
C MET A 1 -33.69 33.03 -61.67
N THR A 2 -32.88 32.01 -61.90
CA THR A 2 -32.04 31.33 -60.90
C THR A 2 -30.59 31.66 -61.22
N ASN A 3 -29.99 32.56 -60.44
CA ASN A 3 -28.57 32.88 -60.55
C ASN A 3 -27.75 31.85 -59.74
N PRO A 4 -26.67 31.28 -60.30
CA PRO A 4 -25.88 30.24 -59.65
C PRO A 4 -24.94 30.81 -58.56
N PRO A 5 -24.57 30.03 -57.54
CA PRO A 5 -23.60 30.44 -56.53
C PRO A 5 -22.20 30.52 -57.14
N ALA A 6 -21.54 31.65 -56.92
CA ALA A 6 -20.17 31.91 -57.34
C ALA A 6 -19.20 30.88 -56.72
N THR A 7 -18.55 30.10 -57.58
CA THR A 7 -17.38 29.29 -57.26
C THR A 7 -16.26 30.20 -56.75
N LYS A 8 -16.02 30.20 -55.44
CA LYS A 8 -14.79 30.76 -54.86
C LYS A 8 -13.65 29.77 -55.09
N THR A 9 -12.81 30.09 -56.06
CA THR A 9 -11.53 29.44 -56.34
C THR A 9 -10.68 29.38 -55.06
N PRO A 10 -10.00 28.25 -54.76
CA PRO A 10 -9.11 28.19 -53.63
C PRO A 10 -7.91 29.11 -53.85
N ILE A 11 -7.69 30.01 -52.90
CA ILE A 11 -6.54 30.91 -52.87
C ILE A 11 -5.32 30.05 -52.60
N LYS A 12 -4.35 30.07 -53.51
CA LYS A 12 -3.09 29.33 -53.38
C LYS A 12 -2.36 29.75 -52.10
N PRO A 13 -1.78 28.83 -51.31
CA PRO A 13 -1.03 29.20 -50.12
C PRO A 13 0.20 30.01 -50.51
N THR A 14 0.27 31.25 -50.04
CA THR A 14 1.42 32.13 -50.22
C THR A 14 2.38 31.91 -49.06
N VAL A 15 3.49 31.21 -49.31
CA VAL A 15 4.56 31.03 -48.33
C VAL A 15 5.24 32.39 -48.13
N ARG A 16 5.00 33.06 -46.99
CA ARG A 16 5.82 34.19 -46.54
C ARG A 16 6.94 33.66 -45.66
N THR A 17 8.15 33.59 -46.21
CA THR A 17 9.38 33.37 -45.43
C THR A 17 9.78 34.65 -44.71
N GLY A 18 9.49 34.73 -43.40
CA GLY A 18 10.07 35.70 -42.47
C GLY A 18 11.36 35.15 -41.87
N LYS A 19 12.39 36.00 -41.74
CA LYS A 19 13.76 35.60 -41.38
C LYS A 19 14.12 35.95 -39.93
N LYS A 20 14.71 34.94 -39.26
CA LYS A 20 15.65 34.92 -38.11
C LYS A 20 15.13 35.07 -36.66
N GLY A 21 15.21 33.95 -35.93
CA GLY A 21 15.45 33.92 -34.48
C GLY A 21 15.31 32.52 -33.83
N GLY A 22 16.36 31.69 -33.89
CA GLY A 22 16.74 30.68 -32.88
C GLY A 22 15.83 29.46 -32.60
N LEU A 23 16.39 28.25 -32.80
CA LEU A 23 15.86 26.89 -32.48
C LEU A 23 14.80 26.32 -33.46
N ASP A 24 14.84 26.81 -34.70
CA ASP A 24 14.66 26.20 -36.04
C ASP A 24 13.90 24.84 -36.17
N GLU A 25 12.63 24.70 -36.56
CA GLU A 25 11.52 25.60 -36.90
C GLU A 25 10.28 24.66 -36.96
N ALA A 26 9.21 24.94 -36.21
CA ALA A 26 7.95 24.20 -36.30
C ALA A 26 7.16 24.64 -37.54
N SER A 27 6.49 23.71 -38.24
CA SER A 27 5.60 24.07 -39.36
C SER A 27 4.30 24.62 -38.80
N ILE A 28 3.89 25.80 -39.23
CA ILE A 28 2.61 26.42 -38.83
C ILE A 28 1.69 26.39 -40.05
N ASP A 29 0.62 25.62 -39.95
CA ASP A 29 -0.45 25.58 -40.96
C ASP A 29 -1.66 26.37 -40.44
N THR A 30 -2.01 27.47 -41.11
CA THR A 30 -3.14 28.33 -40.73
C THR A 30 -4.41 27.92 -41.47
N PHE A 31 -5.45 27.60 -40.71
CA PHE A 31 -6.80 27.32 -41.18
C PHE A 31 -7.75 28.46 -40.80
N ALA A 32 -8.99 28.47 -41.32
CA ALA A 32 -9.91 29.60 -41.18
C ALA A 32 -10.30 29.93 -39.73
N ASP A 33 -10.20 28.95 -38.83
CA ASP A 33 -10.63 29.02 -37.44
C ASP A 33 -9.53 28.64 -36.42
N HIS A 34 -8.37 28.13 -36.87
CA HIS A 34 -7.27 27.76 -35.98
C HIS A 34 -5.90 27.69 -36.69
N GLU A 35 -4.83 27.72 -35.89
CA GLU A 35 -3.46 27.51 -36.34
C GLU A 35 -2.90 26.21 -35.75
N VAL A 36 -2.36 25.35 -36.62
CA VAL A 36 -1.73 24.08 -36.21
C VAL A 36 -0.22 24.23 -36.27
N VAL A 37 0.42 24.24 -35.10
CA VAL A 37 1.89 24.26 -34.97
C VAL A 37 2.38 22.82 -34.81
N THR A 38 3.08 22.30 -35.82
CA THR A 38 3.67 20.96 -35.79
C THR A 38 5.17 21.02 -35.50
N PRO A 39 5.62 20.53 -34.33
CA PRO A 39 7.05 20.47 -34.01
C PRO A 39 7.77 19.44 -34.90
N LYS A 40 8.97 19.79 -35.37
CA LYS A 40 9.81 18.97 -36.26
C LYS A 40 10.26 17.63 -35.66
N ARG A 41 10.13 17.44 -34.34
CA ARG A 41 10.38 16.16 -33.65
C ARG A 41 9.09 15.69 -32.97
N ASN A 42 8.50 14.62 -33.47
CA ASN A 42 7.36 13.95 -32.83
C ASN A 42 7.85 12.76 -31.98
N LEU A 43 7.05 12.34 -31.00
CA LEU A 43 7.39 11.23 -30.09
C LEU A 43 7.68 9.93 -30.87
N LYS A 44 6.99 9.72 -32.00
CA LYS A 44 7.22 8.59 -32.94
C LYS A 44 8.65 8.55 -33.51
N SER A 45 9.30 9.71 -33.70
CA SER A 45 10.69 9.78 -34.16
C SER A 45 11.71 9.49 -33.04
N PHE A 46 11.32 9.73 -31.79
CA PHE A 46 12.13 9.46 -30.61
C PHE A 46 12.06 7.98 -30.20
N SER A 47 10.87 7.37 -30.28
CA SER A 47 10.66 5.94 -30.00
C SER A 47 11.38 5.02 -30.98
N LYS A 48 11.68 5.46 -32.22
CA LYS A 48 12.52 4.72 -33.16
C LYS A 48 14.03 4.80 -32.86
N LYS A 49 14.49 5.84 -32.17
CA LYS A 49 15.91 6.06 -31.84
C LYS A 49 16.30 5.42 -30.52
N ALA A 50 15.42 5.49 -29.53
CA ALA A 50 15.51 4.65 -28.35
C ALA A 50 15.15 3.23 -28.80
N LYS A 51 16.12 2.32 -28.86
CA LYS A 51 15.89 0.92 -29.22
C LYS A 51 15.15 0.20 -28.10
N ILE A 52 13.90 0.58 -27.83
CA ILE A 52 13.04 -0.08 -26.86
C ILE A 52 12.81 -1.49 -27.42
N LYS A 53 13.34 -2.51 -26.74
CA LYS A 53 13.14 -3.91 -27.10
C LYS A 53 11.75 -4.31 -26.62
N VAL A 54 10.75 -3.97 -27.42
CA VAL A 54 9.39 -4.47 -27.25
C VAL A 54 9.28 -5.88 -27.83
N ASP A 55 8.57 -6.76 -27.12
CA ASP A 55 8.23 -8.10 -27.60
C ASP A 55 7.17 -8.06 -28.72
N GLU A 56 6.77 -9.22 -29.24
CA GLU A 56 5.77 -9.36 -30.32
C GLU A 56 4.40 -8.75 -29.96
N PHE A 57 4.13 -8.52 -28.67
CA PHE A 57 2.89 -7.95 -28.14
C PHE A 57 3.03 -6.48 -27.72
N GLY A 58 4.20 -5.87 -27.88
CA GLY A 58 4.45 -4.46 -27.57
C GLY A 58 4.83 -4.17 -26.11
N PHE A 59 5.17 -5.18 -25.32
CA PHE A 59 5.66 -5.02 -23.95
C PHE A 59 7.17 -4.84 -23.92
N ASP A 60 7.64 -3.82 -23.20
CA ASP A 60 9.05 -3.63 -22.90
C ASP A 60 9.42 -4.51 -21.70
N MET A 61 9.98 -5.67 -21.98
CA MET A 61 10.39 -6.63 -20.94
C MET A 61 11.42 -6.02 -19.98
N GLU A 62 12.32 -5.15 -20.45
CA GLU A 62 13.28 -4.45 -19.58
C GLU A 62 12.58 -3.43 -18.66
N ALA A 63 11.44 -2.88 -19.09
CA ALA A 63 10.60 -2.02 -18.23
C ALA A 63 9.80 -2.82 -17.20
N ILE A 64 9.28 -4.00 -17.57
CA ILE A 64 8.59 -4.91 -16.65
C ILE A 64 9.56 -5.41 -15.57
N GLU A 65 10.73 -5.90 -15.97
CA GLU A 65 11.76 -6.35 -15.02
C GLU A 65 12.18 -5.24 -14.05
N ARG A 66 12.34 -4.00 -14.54
CA ARG A 66 12.65 -2.85 -13.68
C ARG A 66 11.51 -2.53 -12.71
N ALA A 67 10.26 -2.68 -13.14
CA ALA A 67 9.10 -2.46 -12.29
C ALA A 67 8.97 -3.56 -11.21
N GLU A 68 9.16 -4.83 -11.57
CA GLU A 68 9.17 -5.94 -10.63
C GLU A 68 10.32 -5.84 -9.62
N ALA A 69 11.52 -5.43 -10.07
CA ALA A 69 12.66 -5.19 -9.18
C ALA A 69 12.37 -4.06 -8.18
N ALA A 70 11.76 -2.96 -8.62
CA ALA A 70 11.38 -1.87 -7.73
C ALA A 70 10.28 -2.28 -6.73
N LEU A 71 9.32 -3.12 -7.15
CA LEU A 71 8.31 -3.69 -6.25
C LEU A 71 8.93 -4.64 -5.23
N ALA A 72 9.91 -5.47 -5.64
CA ALA A 72 10.62 -6.38 -4.76
C ALA A 72 11.46 -5.62 -3.71
N GLU A 73 12.15 -4.55 -4.11
CA GLU A 73 12.88 -3.67 -3.21
C GLU A 73 11.93 -3.06 -2.16
N LEU A 74 10.80 -2.49 -2.60
CA LEU A 74 9.79 -1.94 -1.68
C LEU A 74 9.21 -3.00 -0.73
N SER A 75 8.97 -4.22 -1.22
CA SER A 75 8.48 -5.32 -0.37
C SER A 75 9.50 -5.70 0.71
N SER A 76 10.80 -5.60 0.43
CA SER A 76 11.83 -5.90 1.43
C SER A 76 11.86 -4.85 2.56
N GLU A 77 11.59 -3.58 2.23
CA GLU A 77 11.45 -2.52 3.24
C GLU A 77 10.26 -2.80 4.18
N PHE A 78 9.15 -3.31 3.64
CA PHE A 78 7.98 -3.68 4.46
C PHE A 78 8.27 -4.82 5.43
N ASP A 79 9.06 -5.82 5.01
CA ASP A 79 9.46 -6.92 5.88
C ASP A 79 10.37 -6.42 7.02
N ASP A 80 11.31 -5.52 6.72
CA ASP A 80 12.17 -4.88 7.72
C ASP A 80 11.38 -4.01 8.72
N TRP A 81 10.37 -3.28 8.25
CA TRP A 81 9.49 -2.48 9.12
C TRP A 81 8.63 -3.37 10.01
N MET A 82 8.03 -4.43 9.45
CA MET A 82 7.28 -5.40 10.24
C MET A 82 8.16 -6.07 11.29
N ALA A 83 9.40 -6.43 10.95
CA ALA A 83 10.34 -7.03 11.90
C ALA A 83 10.65 -6.10 13.08
N LYS A 84 10.85 -4.79 12.82
CA LYS A 84 11.06 -3.78 13.87
C LYS A 84 9.84 -3.64 14.77
N GLU A 85 8.65 -3.68 14.20
CA GLU A 85 7.42 -3.54 14.98
C GLU A 85 7.16 -4.78 15.86
N VAL A 86 7.41 -5.97 15.34
CA VAL A 86 7.41 -7.21 16.13
C VAL A 86 8.49 -7.20 17.21
N GLU A 87 9.68 -6.67 16.94
CA GLU A 87 10.74 -6.53 17.93
C GLU A 87 10.29 -5.60 19.08
N ARG A 88 9.67 -4.47 18.76
CA ARG A 88 9.13 -3.53 19.76
C ARG A 88 8.07 -4.18 20.63
N LEU A 89 7.11 -4.89 20.02
CA LEU A 89 6.08 -5.62 20.74
C LEU A 89 6.67 -6.75 21.61
N THR A 90 7.68 -7.45 21.11
CA THR A 90 8.38 -8.52 21.85
C THR A 90 9.12 -7.96 23.06
N LYS A 91 9.75 -6.78 22.95
CA LYS A 91 10.38 -6.11 24.10
C LYS A 91 9.37 -5.74 25.19
N ALA A 92 8.18 -5.27 24.80
CA ALA A 92 7.11 -4.99 25.76
C ALA A 92 6.62 -6.27 26.45
N ARG A 93 6.47 -7.38 25.71
CA ARG A 93 6.18 -8.71 26.27
C ARG A 93 7.24 -9.17 27.27
N ASP A 94 8.52 -9.00 26.94
CA ASP A 94 9.63 -9.41 27.81
C ASP A 94 9.68 -8.60 29.09
N ALA A 95 9.34 -7.31 29.03
CA ALA A 95 9.18 -6.50 30.23
C ALA A 95 8.06 -7.06 31.13
N ILE A 96 6.88 -7.39 30.57
CA ILE A 96 5.79 -8.01 31.33
C ILE A 96 6.24 -9.33 31.97
N ALA A 97 6.95 -10.17 31.23
CA ALA A 97 7.44 -11.44 31.74
C ALA A 97 8.47 -11.28 32.88
N ALA A 98 9.28 -10.22 32.85
CA ALA A 98 10.33 -9.97 33.83
C ALA A 98 9.85 -9.22 35.08
N SER A 99 9.03 -8.18 34.93
CA SER A 99 8.59 -7.31 36.02
C SER A 99 7.12 -7.46 36.41
N GLY A 100 6.37 -8.30 35.70
CA GLY A 100 4.92 -8.40 35.86
C GLY A 100 4.18 -7.31 35.07
N LEU A 101 2.85 -7.41 35.11
CA LEU A 101 1.96 -6.44 34.47
C LEU A 101 1.66 -5.29 35.43
N ASP A 102 1.91 -4.07 34.96
CA ASP A 102 1.59 -2.80 35.61
C ASP A 102 1.18 -1.76 34.57
N ALA A 103 0.84 -0.55 35.00
CA ALA A 103 0.40 0.52 34.11
C ALA A 103 1.42 0.86 33.01
N ALA A 104 2.73 0.78 33.31
CA ALA A 104 3.78 1.14 32.35
C ALA A 104 3.96 0.05 31.29
N THR A 105 4.07 -1.20 31.71
CA THR A 105 4.20 -2.36 30.83
C THR A 105 2.93 -2.60 30.01
N ARG A 106 1.75 -2.40 30.61
CA ARG A 106 0.45 -2.42 29.92
C ARG A 106 0.38 -1.35 28.83
N SER A 107 0.77 -0.13 29.14
CA SER A 107 0.80 0.96 28.14
C SER A 107 1.78 0.67 27.00
N ALA A 108 2.95 0.12 27.31
CA ALA A 108 3.95 -0.24 26.31
C ALA A 108 3.45 -1.34 25.36
N VAL A 109 2.87 -2.42 25.88
CA VAL A 109 2.32 -3.50 25.04
C VAL A 109 1.10 -3.04 24.26
N TYR A 110 0.24 -2.20 24.85
CA TYR A 110 -0.94 -1.66 24.16
C TYR A 110 -0.54 -0.78 22.97
N THR A 111 0.39 0.14 23.18
CA THR A 111 0.88 1.04 22.13
C THR A 111 1.51 0.22 20.99
N ALA A 112 2.33 -0.77 21.34
CA ALA A 112 2.94 -1.67 20.36
C ALA A 112 1.91 -2.49 19.57
N ALA A 113 0.90 -3.04 20.24
CA ALA A 113 -0.17 -3.77 19.57
C ALA A 113 -1.01 -2.86 18.67
N HIS A 114 -1.29 -1.63 19.14
CA HIS A 114 -2.16 -0.70 18.42
C HIS A 114 -1.53 -0.21 17.11
N ASP A 115 -0.24 0.11 17.13
CA ASP A 115 0.47 0.54 15.92
C ASP A 115 0.59 -0.65 14.94
N LEU A 116 0.99 -1.83 15.42
CA LEU A 116 1.04 -3.05 14.61
C LEU A 116 -0.32 -3.37 13.96
N LYS A 117 -1.43 -3.22 14.69
CA LYS A 117 -2.79 -3.38 14.13
C LYS A 117 -3.02 -2.48 12.91
N GLY A 118 -2.59 -1.22 12.98
CA GLY A 118 -2.77 -0.24 11.90
C GLY A 118 -1.82 -0.45 10.71
N GLU A 119 -0.65 -1.03 10.95
CA GLU A 119 0.42 -1.14 9.95
C GLU A 119 0.49 -2.52 9.28
N ALA A 120 0.10 -3.59 9.98
CA ALA A 120 0.36 -4.96 9.53
C ALA A 120 -0.29 -5.30 8.19
N ALA A 121 -1.49 -4.79 7.88
CA ALA A 121 -2.12 -5.00 6.58
C ALA A 121 -1.31 -4.36 5.44
N THR A 122 -0.76 -3.16 5.67
CA THR A 122 0.10 -2.45 4.72
C THR A 122 1.40 -3.21 4.46
N PHE A 123 1.93 -3.88 5.47
CA PHE A 123 3.14 -4.71 5.34
C PHE A 123 2.87 -6.13 4.82
N GLY A 124 1.61 -6.46 4.51
CA GLY A 124 1.22 -7.76 3.95
C GLY A 124 0.94 -8.86 4.99
N TYR A 125 0.82 -8.52 6.27
CA TYR A 125 0.53 -9.43 7.39
C TYR A 125 -0.85 -9.17 8.04
N PRO A 126 -1.97 -9.17 7.29
CA PRO A 126 -3.28 -8.82 7.85
C PRO A 126 -3.72 -9.76 8.99
N LEU A 127 -3.28 -11.03 8.99
CA LEU A 127 -3.55 -11.97 10.09
C LEU A 127 -2.83 -11.58 11.39
N ALA A 128 -1.61 -11.03 11.32
CA ALA A 128 -0.93 -10.47 12.49
C ALA A 128 -1.69 -9.24 13.02
N GLY A 129 -2.20 -8.39 12.12
CA GLY A 129 -3.05 -7.26 12.47
C GLY A 129 -4.32 -7.69 13.21
N ARG A 130 -4.98 -8.77 12.77
CA ARG A 130 -6.16 -9.33 13.46
C ARG A 130 -5.85 -9.83 14.87
N VAL A 131 -4.70 -10.46 15.08
CA VAL A 131 -4.27 -10.88 16.42
C VAL A 131 -3.97 -9.66 17.30
N ALA A 132 -3.34 -8.62 16.75
CA ALA A 132 -3.07 -7.38 17.48
C ALA A 132 -4.36 -6.63 17.85
N GLU A 133 -5.36 -6.62 16.97
CA GLU A 133 -6.70 -6.10 17.26
C GLU A 133 -7.33 -6.84 18.44
N SER A 134 -7.29 -8.18 18.43
CA SER A 134 -7.79 -9.00 19.53
C SER A 134 -7.05 -8.70 20.85
N LEU A 135 -5.73 -8.50 20.79
CA LEU A 135 -4.94 -8.11 21.94
C LEU A 135 -5.35 -6.72 22.48
N CYS A 136 -5.55 -5.73 21.61
CA CYS A 136 -6.05 -4.42 22.03
C CYS A 136 -7.42 -4.55 22.71
N ALA A 137 -8.34 -5.34 22.14
CA ALA A 137 -9.66 -5.56 22.73
C ALA A 137 -9.59 -6.25 24.11
N LEU A 138 -8.67 -7.21 24.28
CA LEU A 138 -8.42 -7.85 25.57
C LEU A 138 -7.94 -6.84 26.61
N LEU A 139 -6.95 -6.03 26.26
CA LEU A 139 -6.38 -5.02 27.15
C LEU A 139 -7.45 -3.97 27.51
N ASP A 140 -8.17 -3.41 26.53
CA ASP A 140 -9.21 -2.41 26.75
C ASP A 140 -10.42 -2.96 27.53
N GLY A 141 -10.80 -4.20 27.27
CA GLY A 141 -11.93 -4.84 27.89
C GLY A 141 -11.72 -5.23 29.36
N ILE A 142 -10.47 -5.29 29.84
CA ILE A 142 -10.14 -5.58 31.24
C ILE A 142 -9.25 -4.46 31.80
N ALA A 143 -9.87 -3.47 32.43
CA ALA A 143 -9.16 -2.33 33.02
C ALA A 143 -8.40 -2.66 34.31
N ASP A 144 -8.80 -3.74 35.01
CA ASP A 144 -8.14 -4.20 36.23
C ASP A 144 -7.02 -5.19 35.89
N ASP A 145 -5.77 -4.73 36.03
CA ASP A 145 -4.56 -5.52 35.75
C ASP A 145 -4.51 -6.83 36.55
N THR A 146 -5.15 -6.91 37.73
CA THR A 146 -5.17 -8.13 38.54
C THR A 146 -6.10 -9.22 37.98
N ARG A 147 -7.06 -8.83 37.13
CA ARG A 147 -8.01 -9.73 36.47
C ARG A 147 -7.59 -10.08 35.05
N LEU A 148 -6.62 -9.36 34.48
CA LEU A 148 -6.14 -9.57 33.12
C LEU A 148 -5.23 -10.82 33.07
N PRO A 149 -5.60 -11.87 32.33
CA PRO A 149 -4.76 -13.06 32.23
C PRO A 149 -3.50 -12.77 31.41
N VAL A 150 -2.40 -12.51 32.12
CA VAL A 150 -1.08 -12.23 31.53
C VAL A 150 -0.68 -13.32 30.53
N ALA A 151 -0.94 -14.59 30.82
CA ALA A 151 -0.63 -15.69 29.90
C ALA A 151 -1.28 -15.51 28.51
N LEU A 152 -2.54 -15.04 28.46
CA LEU A 152 -3.24 -14.79 27.21
C LEU A 152 -2.64 -13.58 26.48
N VAL A 153 -2.26 -12.52 27.18
CA VAL A 153 -1.53 -11.37 26.61
C VAL A 153 -0.23 -11.82 25.95
N LEU A 154 0.58 -12.62 26.65
CA LEU A 154 1.85 -13.14 26.10
C LEU A 154 1.63 -14.03 24.87
N GLN A 155 0.59 -14.89 24.91
CA GLN A 155 0.22 -15.76 23.78
C GLN A 155 -0.14 -14.97 22.51
N HIS A 156 -0.83 -13.83 22.64
CA HIS A 156 -1.11 -12.97 21.47
C HIS A 156 0.19 -12.42 20.85
N VAL A 157 1.12 -11.96 21.68
CA VAL A 157 2.41 -11.47 21.18
C VAL A 157 3.23 -12.59 20.53
N ASP A 158 3.27 -13.77 21.13
CA ASP A 158 3.98 -14.92 20.58
C ASP A 158 3.35 -15.40 19.25
N ALA A 159 2.03 -15.33 19.13
CA ALA A 159 1.32 -15.61 17.89
C ALA A 159 1.67 -14.62 16.77
N ILE A 160 1.67 -13.31 17.05
CA ILE A 160 2.11 -12.28 16.09
C ILE A 160 3.54 -12.54 15.63
N ARG A 161 4.45 -12.79 16.58
CA ARG A 161 5.85 -13.10 16.30
C ARG A 161 5.99 -14.36 15.44
N ALA A 162 5.18 -15.39 15.69
CA ALA A 162 5.19 -16.61 14.90
C ALA A 162 4.69 -16.35 13.46
N ILE A 163 3.57 -15.63 13.30
CA ILE A 163 3.01 -15.29 11.97
C ILE A 163 4.05 -14.59 11.10
N VAL A 164 4.75 -13.60 11.64
CA VAL A 164 5.78 -12.85 10.90
C VAL A 164 7.01 -13.71 10.63
N ARG A 165 7.47 -14.50 11.63
CA ARG A 165 8.63 -15.40 11.45
C ARG A 165 8.38 -16.45 10.36
N GLU A 166 7.18 -17.00 10.27
CA GLU A 166 6.81 -17.98 9.25
C GLU A 166 6.49 -17.33 7.89
N ASN A 167 6.64 -16.00 7.77
CA ASN A 167 6.31 -15.22 6.57
C ASN A 167 4.87 -15.50 6.08
N ALA A 168 3.93 -15.66 7.03
CA ALA A 168 2.52 -15.95 6.76
C ALA A 168 1.79 -14.69 6.28
N LYS A 169 2.15 -14.25 5.07
CA LYS A 169 1.57 -13.11 4.37
C LYS A 169 0.17 -13.42 3.85
N GLY A 170 -0.59 -12.36 3.59
CA GLY A 170 -1.95 -12.47 3.07
C GLY A 170 -2.95 -12.97 4.12
N THR A 171 -4.11 -13.41 3.66
CA THR A 171 -5.28 -13.73 4.51
C THR A 171 -5.60 -15.22 4.57
N ASP A 172 -4.91 -16.07 3.83
CA ASP A 172 -5.26 -17.46 3.58
C ASP A 172 -4.27 -18.47 4.17
N HIS A 173 -3.22 -18.02 4.87
CA HIS A 173 -2.27 -18.92 5.52
C HIS A 173 -2.99 -19.75 6.62
N PRO A 174 -3.18 -21.06 6.44
CA PRO A 174 -4.19 -21.84 7.17
C PRO A 174 -3.92 -21.87 8.68
N VAL A 175 -2.66 -22.03 9.08
CA VAL A 175 -2.26 -22.04 10.50
C VAL A 175 -2.46 -20.67 11.14
N ALA A 176 -2.20 -19.59 10.41
CA ALA A 176 -2.29 -18.23 10.94
C ALA A 176 -3.77 -17.80 11.06
N VAL A 177 -4.61 -18.23 10.11
CA VAL A 177 -6.07 -18.07 10.19
C VAL A 177 -6.59 -18.75 11.45
N THR A 178 -6.35 -20.05 11.60
CA THR A 178 -6.83 -20.80 12.77
C THR A 178 -6.31 -20.21 14.08
N LEU A 179 -5.03 -19.83 14.14
CA LEU A 179 -4.45 -19.21 15.33
C LEU A 179 -5.13 -17.87 15.67
N SER A 180 -5.35 -17.02 14.68
CA SER A 180 -6.01 -15.73 14.87
C SER A 180 -7.47 -15.86 15.34
N GLU A 181 -8.19 -16.86 14.82
CA GLU A 181 -9.57 -17.14 15.20
C GLU A 181 -9.65 -17.67 16.63
N ARG A 182 -8.82 -18.64 16.99
CA ARG A 182 -8.80 -19.22 18.34
C ARG A 182 -8.45 -18.21 19.42
N LEU A 183 -7.48 -17.33 19.17
CA LEU A 183 -7.14 -16.26 20.10
C LEU A 183 -8.27 -15.23 20.22
N GLY A 184 -8.91 -14.89 19.10
CA GLY A 184 -10.10 -14.04 19.08
C GLY A 184 -11.25 -14.62 19.91
N GLU A 185 -11.59 -15.90 19.68
CA GLU A 185 -12.62 -16.64 20.43
C GLU A 185 -12.31 -16.64 21.94
N ALA A 186 -11.09 -17.01 22.32
CA ALA A 186 -10.66 -17.05 23.73
C ALA A 186 -10.76 -15.67 24.40
N THR A 187 -10.37 -14.61 23.68
CA THR A 187 -10.52 -13.23 24.16
C THR A 187 -11.98 -12.86 24.34
N THR A 188 -12.84 -13.14 23.36
CA THR A 188 -14.28 -12.84 23.46
C THR A 188 -14.94 -13.60 24.61
N GLU A 189 -14.68 -14.90 24.76
CA GLU A 189 -15.22 -15.71 25.86
C GLU A 189 -14.82 -15.17 27.22
N LEU A 190 -13.55 -14.80 27.38
CA LEU A 190 -13.04 -14.19 28.61
C LEU A 190 -13.72 -12.85 28.89
N LEU A 191 -13.82 -11.97 27.90
CA LEU A 191 -14.45 -10.65 28.08
C LEU A 191 -15.92 -10.80 28.50
N VAL A 192 -16.64 -11.75 27.92
CA VAL A 192 -18.02 -12.08 28.33
C VAL A 192 -18.07 -12.59 29.77
N ALA A 193 -17.13 -13.45 30.17
CA ALA A 193 -17.05 -13.96 31.54
C ALA A 193 -16.71 -12.85 32.57
N VAL A 194 -15.87 -11.89 32.18
CA VAL A 194 -15.37 -10.82 33.06
C VAL A 194 -16.37 -9.67 33.20
N ASN A 195 -17.05 -9.29 32.11
CA ASN A 195 -17.90 -8.10 32.01
C ASN A 195 -19.41 -8.39 31.91
N GLY A 196 -19.82 -9.64 31.71
CA GLY A 196 -21.18 -9.97 31.27
C GLY A 196 -21.34 -9.81 29.76
N ALA A 197 -22.47 -10.26 29.21
CA ALA A 197 -22.77 -10.40 27.77
C ALA A 197 -22.19 -9.28 26.86
N PRO A 198 -21.75 -9.61 25.63
CA PRO A 198 -20.99 -8.69 24.81
C PRO A 198 -21.80 -7.42 24.53
N SER A 199 -21.20 -6.25 24.78
CA SER A 199 -21.73 -4.98 24.35
C SER A 199 -21.68 -4.93 22.83
N ILE A 200 -22.78 -5.28 22.18
CA ILE A 200 -23.02 -5.03 20.77
C ILE A 200 -23.15 -3.51 20.63
N VAL A 201 -22.03 -2.83 20.41
CA VAL A 201 -22.06 -1.45 19.91
C VAL A 201 -22.14 -1.54 18.39
N PRO A 202 -23.12 -0.86 17.75
CA PRO A 202 -23.43 -1.01 16.33
C PRO A 202 -22.31 -0.54 15.38
#